data_AF-K0Q1Y3-F1
#
_entry.id   AF-K0Q1Y3-F1
#
_cell.length_a   1.000
_cell.length_b   1.000
_cell.length_c   1.000
_cell.angle_alpha   90.00
_cell.angle_beta   90.00
_cell.angle_gamma   90.00
#
_symmetry.space_group_name_H-M   'P 1'
#
loop_
_entity.id
_entity.type
_entity.pdbx_description
1 polymer ?
#
loop_
_entity_poly.entity_id
_entity_poly.type
_entity_poly.pdbx_seq_one_letter_code
_entity_poly.pdbx_strand_id
1 'polypeptide(L)'
;MRCLRLLLRAMLMGIRKAVLRDLRDCISTQLLVIIGGVMMVVVVVRQMQGPMDVLIKEEIVQPKNMFATMTPQETEPQVVFKSGMGIYNTSRIPALIHHKDMFLAFCEARKDTSHDIGNIHIVLRRGKRKDWKVEWGEIQVVASKHGYRAMNPVPIVDKVLDVILLVYHLIPAWVSQWKLVRDGVYNQYIMVTRSFDNGETWTMAKDITASTLGQMRPPPALYAPGVAKSRKKSQK
;
A
#
# COMPACT_ATOMS: atom_id res chain seq x y z
N MET A 1 38.52 -26.33 -3.13
CA MET A 1 38.38 -26.37 -1.66
C MET A 1 39.67 -26.08 -0.87
N ARG A 2 40.88 -26.46 -1.34
CA ARG A 2 42.15 -26.09 -0.66
C ARG A 2 42.40 -24.57 -0.59
N CYS A 3 42.13 -23.82 -1.67
CA CYS A 3 42.33 -22.37 -1.70
C CYS A 3 41.42 -21.59 -0.73
N LEU A 4 40.17 -22.01 -0.57
CA LEU A 4 39.21 -21.35 0.34
C LEU A 4 39.64 -21.52 1.82
N ARG A 5 40.18 -22.69 2.18
CA ARG A 5 40.71 -22.96 3.53
C ARG A 5 41.99 -22.17 3.83
N LEU A 6 42.82 -21.90 2.80
CA LEU A 6 44.01 -21.07 2.93
C LEU A 6 43.67 -19.58 3.10
N LEU A 7 42.68 -19.09 2.36
CA LEU A 7 42.16 -17.71 2.47
C LEU A 7 41.56 -17.41 3.84
N LEU A 8 40.76 -18.33 4.40
CA LEU A 8 40.22 -18.21 5.75
C LEU A 8 41.32 -18.21 6.82
N ARG A 9 42.36 -19.04 6.67
CA ARG A 9 43.52 -19.06 7.58
C ARG A 9 44.37 -17.79 7.50
N ALA A 10 44.51 -17.20 6.31
CA ALA A 10 45.25 -15.94 6.12
C ALA A 10 44.52 -14.73 6.73
N MET A 11 43.18 -14.70 6.65
CA MET A 11 42.36 -13.66 7.28
C MET A 11 42.31 -13.76 8.81
N LEU A 12 42.42 -14.96 9.39
CA LEU A 12 42.36 -15.19 10.83
C LEU A 12 43.70 -14.97 11.57
N MET A 13 44.85 -15.09 10.90
CA MET A 13 46.17 -15.05 11.56
C MET A 13 47.02 -13.82 11.27
N GLY A 14 46.55 -12.87 10.45
CA GLY A 14 47.26 -11.60 10.19
C GLY A 14 48.71 -11.79 9.74
N ILE A 15 48.95 -12.33 8.53
CA ILE A 15 50.32 -12.66 8.09
C ILE A 15 50.69 -12.12 6.70
N ARG A 16 51.82 -11.39 6.72
CA ARG A 16 52.93 -11.17 5.77
C ARG A 16 52.71 -11.36 4.26
N LYS A 17 53.25 -10.37 3.52
CA LYS A 17 53.27 -10.15 2.05
C LYS A 17 53.51 -11.36 1.12
N ALA A 18 53.99 -12.51 1.60
CA ALA A 18 54.28 -13.67 0.76
C ALA A 18 53.00 -14.45 0.36
N VAL A 19 52.02 -14.60 1.26
CA VAL A 19 50.78 -15.37 0.99
C VAL A 19 49.87 -14.69 -0.03
N LEU A 20 49.95 -13.35 -0.14
CA LEU A 20 49.18 -12.56 -1.11
C LEU A 20 49.69 -12.71 -2.55
N ARG A 21 50.93 -13.17 -2.75
CA ARG A 21 51.54 -13.27 -4.08
C ARG A 21 51.05 -14.52 -4.82
N ASP A 22 50.96 -15.66 -4.13
CA ASP A 22 50.48 -16.93 -4.71
C ASP A 22 48.97 -16.97 -4.99
N LEU A 23 48.18 -16.14 -4.32
CA LEU A 23 46.73 -16.01 -4.59
C LEU A 23 46.45 -15.21 -5.87
N ARG A 24 47.42 -14.42 -6.35
CA ARG A 24 47.24 -13.52 -7.50
C ARG A 24 47.21 -14.28 -8.84
N ASP A 25 47.89 -15.42 -8.91
CA ASP A 25 48.02 -16.18 -10.15
C ASP A 25 46.91 -17.23 -10.36
N CYS A 26 46.03 -17.42 -9.37
CA CYS A 26 44.98 -18.45 -9.39
C CYS A 26 43.54 -17.86 -9.44
N ILE A 27 43.40 -16.54 -9.42
CA ILE A 27 42.10 -15.87 -9.32
C ILE A 27 41.90 -15.00 -10.57
N SER A 28 41.01 -15.45 -11.46
CA SER A 28 40.57 -14.67 -12.63
C SER A 28 40.15 -13.26 -12.21
N THR A 29 40.54 -12.26 -13.00
CA THR A 29 40.22 -10.84 -12.80
C THR A 29 38.73 -10.60 -12.54
N GLN A 30 37.84 -11.44 -13.07
CA GLN A 30 36.39 -11.39 -12.79
C GLN A 30 36.03 -11.70 -11.33
N LEU A 31 36.73 -12.65 -10.69
CA LEU A 31 36.44 -13.03 -9.30
C LEU A 31 36.94 -11.97 -8.31
N LEU A 32 38.04 -11.27 -8.65
CA LEU A 32 38.52 -10.10 -7.90
C LEU A 32 37.55 -8.91 -7.98
N VAL A 33 36.90 -8.69 -9.12
CA VAL A 33 35.86 -7.66 -9.28
C VAL A 33 34.61 -8.01 -8.46
N ILE A 34 34.19 -9.28 -8.44
CA ILE A 34 33.04 -9.71 -7.65
C ILE A 34 33.32 -9.59 -6.14
N ILE A 35 34.47 -10.07 -5.67
CA ILE A 35 34.85 -9.98 -4.25
C ILE A 35 35.02 -8.51 -3.84
N GLY A 36 35.64 -7.69 -4.69
CA GLY A 36 35.77 -6.24 -4.48
C GLY A 36 34.42 -5.53 -4.42
N GLY A 37 33.50 -5.85 -5.33
CA GLY A 37 32.14 -5.31 -5.35
C GLY A 37 31.33 -5.68 -4.11
N VAL A 38 31.38 -6.94 -3.68
CA VAL A 38 30.69 -7.41 -2.47
C VAL A 38 31.28 -6.77 -1.21
N MET A 39 32.61 -6.64 -1.11
CA MET A 39 33.23 -5.91 -0.01
C MET A 39 32.85 -4.43 -0.01
N MET A 40 32.78 -3.79 -1.17
CA MET A 40 32.39 -2.37 -1.25
C MET A 40 30.92 -2.18 -0.82
N VAL A 41 30.02 -3.07 -1.22
CA VAL A 41 28.62 -3.05 -0.75
C VAL A 41 28.54 -3.27 0.76
N VAL A 42 29.31 -4.20 1.33
CA VAL A 42 29.32 -4.43 2.79
C VAL A 42 29.92 -3.23 3.54
N VAL A 43 30.96 -2.58 3.01
CA VAL A 43 31.55 -1.37 3.60
C VAL A 43 30.61 -0.19 3.48
N VAL A 44 29.95 0.01 2.33
CA VAL A 44 28.93 1.06 2.15
C VAL A 44 27.73 0.81 3.05
N VAL A 45 27.22 -0.43 3.14
CA VAL A 45 26.12 -0.78 4.05
C VAL A 45 26.53 -0.56 5.51
N ARG A 46 27.77 -0.91 5.91
CA ARG A 46 28.28 -0.65 7.27
C ARG A 46 28.55 0.83 7.55
N GLN A 47 29.00 1.61 6.57
CA GLN A 47 29.18 3.07 6.69
C GLN A 47 27.84 3.81 6.73
N MET A 48 26.85 3.32 5.99
CA MET A 48 25.46 3.81 6.03
C MET A 48 24.69 3.33 7.27
N GLN A 49 25.21 2.34 7.99
CA GLN A 49 24.71 1.86 9.30
C GLN A 49 25.50 2.45 10.48
N GLY A 50 26.37 3.45 10.25
CA GLY A 50 26.85 4.36 11.31
C GLY A 50 25.69 5.14 11.94
N PRO A 51 25.84 5.65 13.17
CA PRO A 51 24.80 5.66 14.19
C PRO A 51 23.59 6.52 13.79
N MET A 52 22.61 5.88 13.15
CA MET A 52 21.22 6.33 13.13
C MET A 52 20.60 6.37 14.53
N ASP A 53 21.34 5.93 15.55
CA ASP A 53 20.97 5.97 16.97
C ASP A 53 21.18 7.35 17.64
N VAL A 54 21.67 8.38 16.93
CA VAL A 54 22.05 9.67 17.57
C VAL A 54 21.20 10.88 17.16
N LEU A 55 20.21 10.75 16.26
CA LEU A 55 19.39 11.90 15.81
C LEU A 55 17.87 11.77 15.95
N ILE A 56 17.38 10.89 16.84
CA ILE A 56 16.01 10.97 17.35
C ILE A 56 16.06 10.82 18.87
N LYS A 57 16.26 11.94 19.57
CA LYS A 57 15.97 12.09 21.00
C LYS A 57 14.54 12.56 21.24
N GLU A 58 13.63 12.25 20.32
CA GLU A 58 12.25 12.06 20.77
C GLU A 58 12.25 10.68 21.40
N GLU A 59 12.02 10.61 22.72
CA GLU A 59 11.60 9.37 23.33
C GLU A 59 10.51 8.80 22.42
N ILE A 60 10.82 7.67 21.77
CA ILE A 60 9.78 6.76 21.34
C ILE A 60 9.11 6.37 22.65
N VAL A 61 8.10 7.15 23.04
CA VAL A 61 7.07 6.68 23.93
C VAL A 61 6.49 5.52 23.15
N GLN A 62 7.05 4.33 23.40
CA GLN A 62 6.37 3.06 23.17
C GLN A 62 4.96 3.34 23.65
N PRO A 63 3.93 3.34 22.77
CA PRO A 63 2.59 3.56 23.24
C PRO A 63 2.42 2.53 24.36
N LYS A 64 2.35 2.99 25.61
CA LYS A 64 2.11 2.12 26.79
C LYS A 64 1.03 1.19 26.31
N ASN A 65 1.36 -0.10 26.22
CA ASN A 65 0.53 -1.12 25.58
C ASN A 65 -0.94 -0.86 25.92
N MET A 66 -1.57 -0.11 25.03
CA MET A 66 -3.00 0.12 24.97
C MET A 66 -3.47 -0.51 23.67
N PHE A 67 -2.80 -1.60 23.26
CA PHE A 67 -3.57 -2.76 22.87
C PHE A 67 -4.41 -3.04 24.10
N ALA A 68 -5.69 -2.69 24.01
CA ALA A 68 -6.63 -2.98 25.08
C ALA A 68 -6.36 -4.43 25.51
N THR A 69 -6.09 -4.64 26.79
CA THR A 69 -5.96 -5.97 27.41
C THR A 69 -7.31 -6.67 27.46
N MET A 70 -8.09 -6.53 26.39
CA MET A 70 -9.20 -7.41 26.11
C MET A 70 -8.54 -8.68 25.61
N THR A 71 -8.67 -9.76 26.37
CA THR A 71 -8.70 -11.08 25.75
C THR A 71 -9.59 -10.95 24.51
N PRO A 72 -9.10 -11.25 23.29
CA PRO A 72 -9.97 -11.30 22.13
C PRO A 72 -11.12 -12.22 22.49
N GLN A 73 -12.30 -11.67 22.72
CA GLN A 73 -13.49 -12.49 22.77
C GLN A 73 -13.55 -13.11 21.38
N GLU A 74 -13.57 -14.44 21.27
CA GLU A 74 -13.70 -15.11 19.98
C GLU A 74 -15.04 -14.71 19.36
N THR A 75 -15.03 -13.64 18.58
CA THR A 75 -16.17 -13.20 17.80
C THR A 75 -16.13 -13.93 16.48
N GLU A 76 -17.23 -14.57 16.11
CA GLU A 76 -17.36 -15.18 14.80
C GLU A 76 -17.10 -14.14 13.69
N PRO A 77 -16.25 -14.46 12.68
CA PRO A 77 -16.02 -13.57 11.55
C PRO A 77 -17.33 -13.21 10.84
N GLN A 78 -17.55 -11.91 10.59
CA GLN A 78 -18.72 -11.44 9.84
C GLN A 78 -18.37 -11.21 8.37
N VAL A 79 -19.15 -11.83 7.47
CA VAL A 79 -19.06 -11.55 6.03
C VAL A 79 -19.82 -10.26 5.72
N VAL A 80 -19.08 -9.19 5.41
CA VAL A 80 -19.67 -7.88 5.07
C VAL A 80 -20.13 -7.84 3.61
N PHE A 81 -19.32 -8.37 2.70
CA PHE A 81 -19.63 -8.46 1.28
C PHE A 81 -19.48 -9.91 0.82
N LYS A 82 -20.57 -10.53 0.38
CA LYS A 82 -20.58 -11.91 -0.12
C LYS A 82 -20.40 -11.90 -1.64
N SER A 83 -19.66 -12.86 -2.19
CA SER A 83 -19.68 -13.10 -3.64
C SER A 83 -21.09 -13.48 -4.10
N GLY A 84 -21.48 -13.03 -5.30
CA GLY A 84 -22.85 -13.18 -5.80
C GLY A 84 -23.86 -12.25 -5.13
N MET A 85 -23.44 -11.13 -4.54
CA MET A 85 -24.36 -10.16 -3.93
C MET A 85 -25.05 -9.30 -5.01
N GLY A 86 -26.37 -9.34 -5.04
CA GLY A 86 -27.16 -8.60 -6.04
C GLY A 86 -26.73 -8.95 -7.46
N ILE A 87 -26.24 -7.96 -8.20
CA ILE A 87 -25.74 -8.13 -9.58
C ILE A 87 -24.23 -8.40 -9.67
N TYR A 88 -23.52 -8.51 -8.54
CA TYR A 88 -22.06 -8.56 -8.50
C TYR A 88 -21.55 -9.97 -8.26
N ASN A 89 -20.70 -10.44 -9.17
CA ASN A 89 -20.02 -11.72 -9.05
C ASN A 89 -19.05 -11.76 -7.85
N THR A 90 -18.16 -10.78 -7.74
CA THR A 90 -17.03 -10.82 -6.79
C THR A 90 -16.84 -9.48 -6.09
N SER A 91 -16.48 -9.51 -4.80
CA SER A 91 -16.07 -8.32 -4.02
C SER A 91 -14.59 -8.40 -3.66
N ARG A 92 -13.80 -7.36 -3.96
CA ARG A 92 -12.34 -7.31 -3.67
C ARG A 92 -11.91 -5.92 -3.20
N ILE A 93 -10.65 -5.82 -2.76
CA ILE A 93 -9.99 -4.58 -2.34
C ILE A 93 -10.82 -3.84 -1.26
N PRO A 94 -10.95 -4.44 -0.06
CA PRO A 94 -11.75 -3.86 1.00
C PRO A 94 -11.08 -2.62 1.59
N ALA A 95 -11.88 -1.65 2.01
CA ALA A 95 -11.46 -0.56 2.86
C ALA A 95 -12.50 -0.33 3.97
N LEU A 96 -12.06 0.08 5.16
CA LEU A 96 -12.94 0.26 6.31
C LEU A 96 -12.54 1.52 7.08
N ILE A 97 -13.51 2.36 7.40
CA ILE A 97 -13.35 3.47 8.34
C ILE A 97 -14.45 3.41 9.40
N HIS A 98 -14.21 4.09 10.52
CA HIS A 98 -15.20 4.33 11.57
C HIS A 98 -15.32 5.83 11.81
N HIS A 99 -16.54 6.36 11.76
CA HIS A 99 -16.82 7.77 11.97
C HIS A 99 -18.22 7.96 12.59
N LYS A 100 -18.33 8.77 13.65
CA LYS A 100 -19.59 9.06 14.37
C LYS A 100 -20.42 7.79 14.65
N ASP A 101 -19.79 6.81 15.29
CA ASP A 101 -20.39 5.50 15.66
C ASP A 101 -20.95 4.68 14.49
N MET A 102 -20.46 4.96 13.28
CA MET A 102 -20.78 4.23 12.06
C MET A 102 -19.52 3.60 11.49
N PHE A 103 -19.59 2.32 11.19
CA PHE A 103 -18.65 1.64 10.32
C PHE A 103 -19.05 1.89 8.86
N LEU A 104 -18.08 2.25 8.03
CA LEU A 104 -18.26 2.38 6.59
C LEU A 104 -17.28 1.43 5.89
N ALA A 105 -17.81 0.32 5.39
CA ALA A 105 -17.06 -0.69 4.66
C ALA A 105 -17.22 -0.46 3.16
N PHE A 106 -16.12 -0.36 2.44
CA PHE A 106 -16.06 -0.18 1.00
C PHE A 106 -15.41 -1.38 0.34
N CYS A 107 -15.77 -1.67 -0.90
CA CYS A 107 -15.04 -2.61 -1.74
C CYS A 107 -15.24 -2.31 -3.23
N GLU A 108 -14.40 -2.92 -4.05
CA GLU A 108 -14.65 -3.12 -5.47
C GLU A 108 -15.71 -4.22 -5.65
N ALA A 109 -16.90 -3.84 -6.12
CA ALA A 109 -17.93 -4.77 -6.55
C ALA A 109 -17.80 -5.03 -8.05
N ARG A 110 -17.29 -6.21 -8.38
CA ARG A 110 -16.99 -6.65 -9.75
C ARG A 110 -18.19 -7.40 -10.29
N LYS A 111 -18.78 -6.86 -11.36
CA LYS A 111 -20.07 -7.31 -11.87
C LYS A 111 -19.99 -8.71 -12.46
N ASP A 112 -19.06 -8.90 -13.39
CA ASP A 112 -19.09 -10.05 -14.31
C ASP A 112 -18.15 -11.18 -13.87
N THR A 113 -16.95 -10.85 -13.40
CA THR A 113 -15.91 -11.83 -13.04
C THR A 113 -15.07 -11.36 -11.85
N SER A 114 -14.17 -12.21 -11.36
CA SER A 114 -13.18 -11.85 -10.34
C SER A 114 -11.97 -11.08 -10.87
N HIS A 115 -11.89 -10.80 -12.18
CA HIS A 115 -10.74 -10.14 -12.81
C HIS A 115 -10.69 -8.63 -12.53
N ASP A 116 -9.50 -8.03 -12.68
CA ASP A 116 -9.28 -6.58 -12.51
C ASP A 116 -9.74 -5.76 -13.74
N ILE A 117 -10.44 -6.39 -14.69
CA ILE A 117 -10.95 -5.80 -15.94
C ILE A 117 -12.46 -6.05 -16.08
N GLY A 118 -13.15 -5.14 -16.78
CA GLY A 118 -14.60 -5.18 -16.93
C GLY A 118 -15.32 -4.15 -16.07
N ASN A 119 -16.60 -4.39 -15.79
CA ASN A 119 -17.45 -3.48 -15.04
C ASN A 119 -17.20 -3.62 -13.54
N ILE A 120 -16.56 -2.61 -12.95
CA ILE A 120 -16.26 -2.56 -11.51
C ILE A 120 -16.80 -1.26 -10.93
N HIS A 121 -17.60 -1.39 -9.88
CA HIS A 121 -18.11 -0.27 -9.10
C HIS A 121 -17.43 -0.24 -7.73
N ILE A 122 -17.39 0.92 -7.09
CA ILE A 122 -17.13 1.00 -5.65
C ILE A 122 -18.46 1.05 -4.93
N VAL A 123 -18.62 0.13 -3.98
CA VAL A 123 -19.82 0.06 -3.14
C VAL A 123 -19.48 0.27 -1.67
N LEU A 124 -20.49 0.62 -0.90
CA LEU A 124 -20.45 0.89 0.54
C LEU A 124 -21.52 0.05 1.24
N ARG A 125 -21.21 -0.47 2.43
CA ARG A 125 -22.19 -0.79 3.47
C ARG A 125 -21.88 0.02 4.72
N ARG A 126 -22.93 0.64 5.27
CA ARG A 126 -22.88 1.33 6.57
C ARG A 126 -23.31 0.36 7.65
N GLY A 127 -22.69 0.39 8.81
CA GLY A 127 -23.01 -0.52 9.90
C GLY A 127 -22.89 0.10 11.28
N LYS A 128 -23.84 -0.20 12.15
CA LYS A 128 -23.80 0.22 13.56
C LYS A 128 -23.35 -0.95 14.43
N ARG A 129 -22.54 -0.65 15.44
CA ARG A 129 -22.15 -1.65 16.43
C ARG A 129 -23.36 -2.03 17.28
N LYS A 130 -23.56 -3.33 17.47
CA LYS A 130 -24.47 -3.91 18.46
C LYS A 130 -23.73 -5.03 19.18
N ASP A 131 -23.39 -4.77 20.43
CA ASP A 131 -22.49 -5.60 21.24
C ASP A 131 -21.15 -5.84 20.54
N TRP A 132 -20.85 -7.10 20.23
CA TRP A 132 -19.63 -7.54 19.54
C TRP A 132 -19.79 -7.73 18.03
N LYS A 133 -20.98 -7.41 17.49
CA LYS A 133 -21.32 -7.53 16.08
C LYS A 133 -21.60 -6.16 15.47
N VAL A 134 -21.50 -6.08 14.15
CA VAL A 134 -21.97 -4.93 13.37
C VAL A 134 -23.23 -5.34 12.61
N GLU A 135 -24.30 -4.56 12.77
CA GLU A 135 -25.51 -4.65 11.95
C GLU A 135 -25.29 -3.80 10.69
N TRP A 136 -25.05 -4.47 9.57
CA TRP A 136 -24.77 -3.84 8.28
C TRP A 136 -26.07 -3.57 7.51
N GLY A 137 -26.25 -2.34 7.04
CA GLY A 137 -27.35 -1.95 6.16
C GLY A 137 -27.17 -2.44 4.72
N GLU A 138 -28.01 -1.91 3.83
CA GLU A 138 -28.00 -2.23 2.40
C GLU A 138 -26.72 -1.80 1.68
N ILE A 139 -26.48 -2.40 0.52
CA ILE A 139 -25.37 -2.04 -0.37
C ILE A 139 -25.74 -0.75 -1.12
N GLN A 140 -24.84 0.23 -1.08
CA GLN A 140 -24.93 1.49 -1.82
C GLN A 140 -23.82 1.58 -2.86
N VAL A 141 -24.14 1.95 -4.11
CA VAL A 141 -23.12 2.29 -5.11
C VAL A 141 -22.63 3.71 -4.84
N VAL A 142 -21.32 3.86 -4.62
CA VAL A 142 -20.68 5.15 -4.34
C VAL A 142 -19.98 5.70 -5.59
N ALA A 143 -19.37 4.83 -6.40
CA ALA A 143 -18.76 5.24 -7.65
C ALA A 143 -18.95 4.21 -8.76
N SER A 144 -19.43 4.70 -9.90
CA SER A 144 -19.51 3.99 -11.17
C SER A 144 -19.36 5.00 -12.31
N LYS A 145 -18.85 4.56 -13.46
CA LYS A 145 -18.77 5.40 -14.66
C LYS A 145 -18.78 4.52 -15.90
N HIS A 146 -19.68 4.82 -16.85
CA HIS A 146 -19.75 4.07 -18.10
C HIS A 146 -18.39 4.09 -18.84
N GLY A 147 -17.96 2.93 -19.34
CA GLY A 147 -16.67 2.76 -20.02
C GLY A 147 -15.44 2.73 -19.09
N TYR A 148 -15.61 2.93 -17.79
CA TYR A 148 -14.52 2.92 -16.82
C TYR A 148 -14.81 1.95 -15.67
N ARG A 149 -13.75 1.41 -15.09
CA ARG A 149 -13.79 0.68 -13.81
C ARG A 149 -13.36 1.61 -12.68
N ALA A 150 -14.17 1.69 -11.64
CA ALA A 150 -13.85 2.41 -10.40
C ALA A 150 -13.19 1.44 -9.42
N MET A 151 -11.98 1.77 -8.97
CA MET A 151 -11.11 0.81 -8.28
C MET A 151 -10.30 1.47 -7.16
N ASN A 152 -9.75 0.62 -6.28
CA ASN A 152 -8.90 0.99 -5.16
C ASN A 152 -9.52 2.10 -4.28
N PRO A 153 -10.64 1.80 -3.58
CA PRO A 153 -11.29 2.77 -2.71
C PRO A 153 -10.40 3.15 -1.52
N VAL A 154 -10.19 4.45 -1.32
CA VAL A 154 -9.41 5.01 -0.20
C VAL A 154 -10.28 6.01 0.58
N PRO A 155 -11.09 5.53 1.54
CA PRO A 155 -11.87 6.39 2.41
C PRO A 155 -10.97 7.09 3.44
N ILE A 156 -11.24 8.38 3.67
CA ILE A 156 -10.49 9.25 4.60
C ILE A 156 -11.49 10.06 5.40
N VAL A 157 -11.39 9.99 6.73
CA VAL A 157 -12.12 10.90 7.62
C VAL A 157 -11.27 12.14 7.84
N ASP A 158 -11.70 13.28 7.31
CA ASP A 158 -11.16 14.57 7.70
C ASP A 158 -11.85 15.02 8.98
N LYS A 159 -11.12 14.96 10.10
CA LYS A 159 -11.66 15.31 11.41
C LYS A 159 -11.80 16.82 11.63
N VAL A 160 -11.13 17.65 10.83
CA VAL A 160 -11.18 19.11 10.95
C VAL A 160 -12.41 19.63 10.24
N LEU A 161 -12.66 19.12 9.03
CA LEU A 161 -13.81 19.50 8.21
C LEU A 161 -15.04 18.63 8.46
N ASP A 162 -14.90 17.59 9.28
CA ASP A 162 -15.97 16.64 9.63
C ASP A 162 -16.64 16.02 8.39
N VAL A 163 -15.81 15.66 7.41
CA VAL A 163 -16.23 15.14 6.10
C VAL A 163 -15.51 13.82 5.81
N ILE A 164 -16.20 12.91 5.12
CA ILE A 164 -15.59 11.70 4.57
C ILE A 164 -15.22 11.98 3.11
N LEU A 165 -13.94 11.80 2.78
CA LEU A 165 -13.46 11.78 1.41
C LEU A 165 -13.33 10.33 0.96
N LEU A 166 -13.70 10.04 -0.28
CA LEU A 166 -13.33 8.80 -0.94
C LEU A 166 -12.48 9.16 -2.15
N VAL A 167 -11.20 8.79 -2.08
CA VAL A 167 -10.28 8.85 -3.21
C VAL A 167 -10.32 7.49 -3.90
N TYR A 168 -10.39 7.49 -5.22
CA TYR A 168 -10.34 6.28 -6.02
C TYR A 168 -9.77 6.61 -7.39
N HIS A 169 -9.48 5.59 -8.20
CA HIS A 169 -9.10 5.83 -9.59
C HIS A 169 -10.10 5.25 -10.59
N LEU A 170 -10.12 5.84 -11.79
CA LEU A 170 -10.83 5.34 -12.94
C LEU A 170 -9.84 4.92 -14.01
N ILE A 171 -10.04 3.71 -14.55
CA ILE A 171 -9.26 3.15 -15.65
C ILE A 171 -10.25 2.65 -16.72
N PRO A 172 -9.95 2.71 -18.03
CA PRO A 172 -10.85 2.17 -19.04
C PRO A 172 -11.18 0.69 -18.77
N ALA A 173 -12.46 0.34 -18.87
CA ALA A 173 -12.97 -0.97 -18.48
C ALA A 173 -12.47 -2.10 -19.39
N TRP A 174 -12.05 -1.78 -20.62
CA TRP A 174 -11.68 -2.74 -21.67
C TRP A 174 -10.17 -2.98 -21.83
N VAL A 175 -9.32 -2.30 -21.06
CA VAL A 175 -7.86 -2.41 -21.17
C VAL A 175 -7.25 -2.99 -19.89
N SER A 176 -6.34 -3.96 -20.03
CA SER A 176 -5.61 -4.48 -18.87
C SER A 176 -4.54 -3.49 -18.42
N GLN A 177 -4.20 -3.50 -17.13
CA GLN A 177 -3.11 -2.69 -16.58
C GLN A 177 -1.79 -3.00 -17.30
N TRP A 178 -1.54 -4.29 -17.61
CA TRP A 178 -0.38 -4.72 -18.39
C TRP A 178 -0.29 -4.05 -19.76
N LYS A 179 -1.42 -3.94 -20.47
CA LYS A 179 -1.47 -3.26 -21.77
C LYS A 179 -1.21 -1.75 -21.64
N LEU A 180 -1.74 -1.10 -20.60
CA LEU A 180 -1.45 0.31 -20.34
C LEU A 180 0.04 0.56 -20.10
N VAL A 181 0.67 -0.27 -19.27
CA VAL A 181 2.10 -0.17 -18.95
C VAL A 181 2.95 -0.41 -20.20
N ARG A 182 2.67 -1.50 -20.94
CA ARG A 182 3.42 -1.87 -22.15
C ARG A 182 3.31 -0.80 -23.23
N ASP A 183 2.11 -0.28 -23.46
CA ASP A 183 1.86 0.69 -24.53
C ASP A 183 2.22 2.12 -24.10
N GLY A 184 2.62 2.34 -22.83
CA GLY A 184 2.95 3.66 -22.29
C GLY A 184 1.77 4.64 -22.26
N VAL A 185 0.54 4.13 -22.29
CA VAL A 185 -0.67 4.96 -22.41
C VAL A 185 -1.16 5.40 -21.03
N TYR A 186 -1.18 6.71 -20.82
CA TYR A 186 -1.69 7.30 -19.59
C TYR A 186 -3.20 7.60 -19.70
N ASN A 187 -4.02 6.65 -19.28
CA ASN A 187 -5.49 6.78 -19.24
C ASN A 187 -6.03 6.46 -17.85
N GLN A 188 -5.55 7.17 -16.83
CA GLN A 188 -6.01 6.98 -15.45
C GLN A 188 -6.42 8.32 -14.86
N TYR A 189 -7.54 8.30 -14.16
CA TYR A 189 -8.05 9.47 -13.47
C TYR A 189 -8.06 9.23 -11.97
N ILE A 190 -7.62 10.21 -11.18
CA ILE A 190 -7.81 10.22 -9.74
C ILE A 190 -9.05 11.04 -9.44
N MET A 191 -10.01 10.39 -8.80
CA MET A 191 -11.30 10.95 -8.48
C MET A 191 -11.44 11.12 -6.98
N VAL A 192 -12.14 12.17 -6.57
CA VAL A 192 -12.52 12.40 -5.17
C VAL A 192 -14.01 12.71 -5.10
N THR A 193 -14.75 11.89 -4.37
CA THR A 193 -16.10 12.21 -3.88
C THR A 193 -16.08 12.42 -2.38
N ARG A 194 -17.10 13.09 -1.85
CA ARG A 194 -17.23 13.49 -0.45
C ARG A 194 -18.62 13.18 0.07
N SER A 195 -18.70 12.79 1.33
CA SER A 195 -19.93 12.69 2.10
C SER A 195 -19.85 13.60 3.32
N PHE A 196 -20.87 14.45 3.47
CA PHE A 196 -21.04 15.38 4.60
C PHE A 196 -22.02 14.85 5.67
N ASP A 197 -22.63 13.69 5.41
CA ASP A 197 -23.71 13.08 6.18
C ASP A 197 -23.36 11.64 6.61
N ASN A 198 -22.08 11.42 6.92
CA ASN A 198 -21.57 10.14 7.43
C ASN A 198 -21.89 8.93 6.54
N GLY A 199 -21.69 9.12 5.24
CA GLY A 199 -21.76 8.10 4.18
C GLY A 199 -23.15 7.88 3.58
N GLU A 200 -24.16 8.69 3.92
CA GLU A 200 -25.53 8.53 3.39
C GLU A 200 -25.61 8.97 1.93
N THR A 201 -25.07 10.15 1.64
CA THR A 201 -25.00 10.68 0.29
C THR A 201 -23.57 11.06 -0.08
N TRP A 202 -23.31 11.06 -1.38
CA TRP A 202 -22.01 11.33 -1.96
C TRP A 202 -22.13 12.38 -3.04
N THR A 203 -21.24 13.35 -3.00
CA THR A 203 -21.16 14.40 -4.01
C THR A 203 -20.76 13.85 -5.37
N MET A 204 -21.05 14.60 -6.44
CA MET A 204 -20.47 14.33 -7.75
C MET A 204 -18.94 14.33 -7.65
N ALA A 205 -18.31 13.29 -8.19
CA ALA A 205 -16.87 13.09 -8.09
C ALA A 205 -16.11 14.17 -8.87
N LYS A 206 -15.09 14.74 -8.22
CA LYS A 206 -14.15 15.69 -8.82
C LYS A 206 -12.91 14.97 -9.31
N ASP A 207 -12.53 15.24 -10.56
CA ASP A 207 -11.24 14.82 -11.11
C ASP A 207 -10.12 15.71 -10.54
N ILE A 208 -9.11 15.10 -9.93
CA ILE A 208 -7.92 15.77 -9.38
C ILE A 208 -6.62 15.32 -10.08
N THR A 209 -6.72 14.66 -11.23
CA THR A 209 -5.60 14.08 -11.97
C THR A 209 -4.55 15.12 -12.32
N ALA A 210 -4.98 16.28 -12.81
CA ALA A 210 -4.07 17.36 -13.21
C ALA A 210 -3.21 17.87 -12.04
N SER A 211 -3.77 17.95 -10.83
CA SER A 211 -3.08 18.39 -9.61
C SER A 211 -2.32 17.28 -8.88
N THR A 212 -2.37 16.04 -9.38
CA THR A 212 -1.71 14.88 -8.76
C THR A 212 -0.79 14.20 -9.75
N LEU A 213 -1.25 13.16 -10.43
CA LEU A 213 -0.47 12.38 -11.40
C LEU A 213 0.03 13.25 -12.56
N GLY A 214 -0.74 14.26 -12.97
CA GLY A 214 -0.36 15.23 -14.00
C GLY A 214 0.85 16.11 -13.63
N GLN A 215 1.22 16.19 -12.34
CA GLN A 215 2.40 16.90 -11.87
C GLN A 215 3.67 16.02 -11.85
N MET A 216 3.53 14.70 -11.95
CA MET A 216 4.67 13.77 -11.91
C MET A 216 5.47 13.84 -13.21
N ARG A 217 6.81 13.78 -13.09
CA ARG A 217 7.74 13.81 -14.22
C ARG A 217 8.79 12.69 -14.05
N PRO A 218 8.81 11.68 -14.96
CA PRO A 218 7.84 11.43 -16.03
C PRO A 218 6.44 11.06 -15.48
N PRO A 219 5.37 11.21 -16.27
CA PRO A 219 4.05 10.73 -15.85
C PRO A 219 4.07 9.20 -15.68
N PRO A 220 3.44 8.65 -14.63
CA PRO A 220 3.46 7.21 -14.38
C PRO A 220 2.53 6.49 -15.35
N ALA A 221 2.99 5.40 -15.99
CA ALA A 221 2.12 4.60 -16.86
C ALA A 221 0.95 3.92 -16.11
N LEU A 222 1.15 3.59 -14.82
CA LEU A 222 0.14 3.03 -13.92
C LEU A 222 0.26 3.65 -12.51
N TYR A 223 -0.86 3.94 -11.86
CA TYR A 223 -0.90 4.38 -10.46
C TYR A 223 -2.14 3.81 -9.75
N ALA A 224 -1.97 3.35 -8.51
CA ALA A 224 -3.06 2.93 -7.65
C ALA A 224 -2.98 3.64 -6.30
N PRO A 225 -4.05 4.31 -5.84
CA PRO A 225 -4.08 4.84 -4.49
C PRO A 225 -4.13 3.68 -3.47
N GLY A 226 -3.39 3.81 -2.36
CA GLY A 226 -3.24 2.77 -1.33
C GLY A 226 -4.09 3.04 -0.09
N VAL A 227 -3.48 3.06 1.09
CA VAL A 227 -4.16 3.43 2.35
C VAL A 227 -3.90 4.89 2.71
N ALA A 228 -4.80 5.50 3.46
CA ALA A 228 -4.65 6.87 3.91
C ALA A 228 -4.96 7.01 5.41
N LYS A 229 -4.36 8.04 6.03
CA LYS A 229 -4.57 8.41 7.43
C LYS A 229 -4.64 9.92 7.54
N SER A 230 -5.62 10.43 8.29
CA SER A 230 -5.67 11.84 8.65
C SER A 230 -4.66 12.13 9.75
N ARG A 231 -3.85 13.19 9.59
CA ARG A 231 -2.94 13.71 10.63
C ARG A 231 -3.65 14.80 11.42
N LYS A 232 -3.51 14.79 12.75
CA LYS A 232 -3.84 15.96 13.57
C LYS A 232 -2.80 17.05 13.25
N LYS A 233 -3.22 18.29 13.03
CA LYS A 233 -2.29 19.43 13.09
C LYS A 233 -1.70 19.48 14.49
N SER A 234 -0.37 19.43 14.62
CA SER A 234 0.31 19.84 15.84
C SER A 234 -0.03 21.31 16.08
N GLN A 235 -0.59 21.63 17.24
CA GLN A 235 -0.64 23.01 17.71
C GLN A 235 0.82 23.44 17.89
N LYS A 236 1.23 24.46 17.13
CA LYS A 236 2.45 25.23 17.39
C LYS A 236 2.10 26.36 18.33
#